data_AF-A0A9N9N7U2-F1
#
_entry.id   AF-A0A9N9N7U2-F1
#
_cell.length_a   1.000
_cell.length_b   1.000
_cell.length_c   1.000
_cell.angle_alpha   90.00
_cell.angle_beta   90.00
_cell.angle_gamma   90.00
#
_symmetry.space_group_name_H-M   'P 1'
#
loop_
_entity.id
_entity.type
_entity.pdbx_description
1 polymer ?
#
loop_
_entity_poly.entity_id
_entity_poly.type
_entity_poly.pdbx_seq_one_letter_code
_entity_poly.pdbx_strand_id
1 'polypeptide(L)'
;MKCDNCQAECKVYEIGYDEKNNPIVSATRKQIPLTLSWGITIHKSQGQSIERLKVDLGGCFAAGQVYVALSHATNPNYLQIIDFPYSRLFCRTKQTQRRKLNMTKDYEEIINDLETQTDELKNGTTTIKRSHPKIKSDIEKIRQLLNAINAKCEKLQTTVGELKADMAEIQTNYEDLQTQIVEVGKLALAQQSIFPS
;
A
#
# COMPACT_ATOMS: atom_id res chain seq x y z
N MET A 1 2.58 24.84 -60.96
CA MET A 1 1.58 25.46 -61.86
C MET A 1 0.62 26.27 -61.03
N LYS A 2 0.76 27.60 -61.00
CA LYS A 2 -0.30 28.49 -60.52
C LYS A 2 -1.12 28.89 -61.74
N CYS A 3 -2.41 28.56 -61.73
CA CYS A 3 -3.36 29.08 -62.70
C CYS A 3 -3.91 30.38 -62.10
N ASP A 4 -3.45 31.52 -62.60
CA ASP A 4 -3.86 32.84 -62.09
C ASP A 4 -5.29 33.23 -62.51
N ASN A 5 -6.00 32.35 -63.24
CA ASN A 5 -7.29 32.65 -63.85
C ASN A 5 -8.48 31.80 -63.33
N CYS A 6 -8.28 31.03 -62.26
CA CYS A 6 -9.30 30.13 -61.72
C CYS A 6 -9.90 30.68 -60.42
N GLN A 7 -10.50 31.87 -60.48
CA GLN A 7 -11.21 32.45 -59.33
C GLN A 7 -12.61 31.83 -59.20
N ALA A 8 -12.98 31.42 -57.99
CA ALA A 8 -14.35 30.99 -57.70
C ALA A 8 -15.25 32.22 -57.57
N GLU A 9 -16.21 32.39 -58.48
CA GLU A 9 -17.21 33.45 -58.39
C GLU A 9 -18.48 32.91 -57.70
N CYS A 10 -18.81 33.47 -56.53
CA CYS A 10 -20.11 33.29 -55.89
C CYS A 10 -21.00 34.46 -56.27
N LYS A 11 -22.07 34.21 -57.05
CA LYS A 11 -23.08 35.22 -57.37
C LYS A 11 -24.36 34.87 -56.63
N VAL A 12 -24.81 35.78 -55.78
CA VAL A 12 -26.10 35.66 -55.11
C VAL A 12 -27.12 36.29 -56.03
N TYR A 13 -28.11 35.50 -56.47
CA TYR A 13 -29.23 36.00 -57.27
C TYR A 13 -30.49 35.99 -56.39
N GLU A 14 -31.18 37.12 -56.34
CA GLU A 14 -32.55 37.17 -55.81
C GLU A 14 -33.46 36.58 -56.88
N ILE A 15 -34.04 35.40 -56.63
CA ILE A 15 -34.83 34.65 -57.63
C ILE A 15 -36.32 35.01 -57.58
N GLY A 16 -36.75 35.77 -56.57
CA GLY A 16 -38.11 36.26 -56.44
C GLY A 16 -38.45 36.50 -54.98
N TYR A 17 -39.72 36.76 -54.70
CA TYR A 17 -40.25 36.84 -53.33
C TYR A 17 -41.30 35.74 -53.14
N ASP A 18 -41.33 35.12 -51.95
CA ASP A 18 -42.39 34.18 -51.56
C ASP A 18 -43.74 34.92 -51.42
N GLU A 19 -44.86 34.21 -51.30
CA GLU A 19 -46.23 34.78 -51.15
C GLU A 19 -46.36 35.78 -49.97
N LYS A 20 -45.38 35.77 -49.06
CA LYS A 20 -45.26 36.66 -47.89
C LYS A 20 -44.24 37.80 -48.06
N ASN A 21 -43.79 38.11 -49.27
CA ASN A 21 -42.80 39.15 -49.59
C ASN A 21 -41.41 38.97 -48.95
N ASN A 22 -40.99 37.73 -48.70
CA ASN A 22 -39.61 37.44 -48.26
C ASN A 22 -38.72 37.13 -49.48
N PRO A 23 -37.50 37.69 -49.57
CA PRO A 23 -36.62 37.45 -50.71
C PRO A 23 -36.18 35.97 -50.76
N ILE A 24 -36.46 35.30 -51.87
CA ILE A 24 -35.99 33.97 -52.22
C ILE A 24 -34.56 34.13 -52.75
N VAL A 25 -33.59 34.04 -51.84
CA VAL A 25 -32.18 34.12 -52.16
C VAL A 25 -31.69 32.77 -52.69
N SER A 26 -31.28 32.72 -53.96
CA SER A 26 -30.62 31.54 -54.52
C SER A 26 -29.16 31.87 -54.84
N ALA A 27 -28.27 31.32 -54.03
CA ALA A 27 -26.84 31.46 -54.24
C ALA A 27 -26.38 30.49 -55.33
N THR A 28 -25.83 31.00 -56.43
CA THR A 28 -25.22 30.19 -57.48
C THR A 28 -23.70 30.36 -57.45
N ARG A 29 -22.96 29.25 -57.38
CA ARG A 29 -21.49 29.25 -57.43
C ARG A 29 -21.02 28.64 -58.74
N LYS A 30 -20.20 29.37 -59.50
CA LYS A 30 -19.45 28.84 -60.63
C LYS A 30 -18.01 28.61 -60.19
N GLN A 31 -17.62 27.35 -60.06
CA GLN A 31 -16.26 26.94 -59.73
C GLN A 31 -15.89 25.69 -60.53
N ILE A 32 -14.60 25.52 -60.85
CA ILE A 32 -14.12 24.24 -61.32
C ILE A 32 -14.28 23.23 -60.16
N PRO A 33 -14.88 22.04 -60.38
CA PRO A 33 -15.14 21.06 -59.33
C PRO A 33 -13.86 20.30 -58.92
N LEU A 34 -12.78 21.03 -58.68
CA LEU A 34 -11.50 20.51 -58.22
C LEU A 34 -11.19 21.14 -56.87
N THR A 35 -10.75 20.31 -55.95
CA THR A 35 -10.26 20.73 -54.63
C THR A 35 -8.88 20.15 -54.42
N LEU A 36 -8.03 20.84 -53.66
CA LEU A 36 -6.72 20.33 -53.28
C LEU A 36 -6.92 19.16 -52.31
N SER A 37 -6.73 17.93 -52.77
CA SER A 37 -7.01 16.70 -52.00
C SER A 37 -5.82 16.17 -51.21
N TRP A 38 -4.72 16.94 -51.10
CA TRP A 38 -3.52 16.49 -50.39
C TRP A 38 -3.69 16.48 -48.86
N GLY A 39 -4.61 17.30 -48.35
CA GLY A 39 -5.02 17.30 -46.95
C GLY A 39 -6.53 17.41 -46.87
N ILE A 40 -7.17 16.50 -46.15
CA ILE A 40 -8.61 16.48 -45.92
C ILE A 40 -8.89 16.37 -44.43
N THR A 41 -9.99 16.97 -43.98
CA THR A 41 -10.42 16.82 -42.59
C THR A 41 -10.92 15.40 -42.33
N ILE A 42 -10.76 14.90 -41.10
CA ILE A 42 -11.24 13.57 -40.66
C ILE A 42 -12.75 13.36 -40.97
N HIS A 43 -13.56 14.42 -40.87
CA HIS A 43 -14.99 14.35 -41.20
C HIS A 43 -15.25 14.15 -42.70
N LYS A 44 -14.39 14.68 -43.56
CA LYS A 44 -14.52 14.55 -45.04
C LYS A 44 -13.90 13.24 -45.55
N SER A 45 -12.99 12.63 -44.80
CA SER A 45 -12.42 11.31 -45.12
C SER A 45 -13.32 10.14 -44.72
N GLN A 46 -14.46 10.37 -44.06
CA GLN A 46 -15.33 9.31 -43.57
C GLN A 46 -15.73 8.33 -44.69
N GLY A 47 -15.46 7.04 -44.49
CA GLY A 47 -15.72 5.98 -45.47
C GLY A 47 -14.66 5.81 -46.56
N GLN A 48 -13.55 6.56 -46.51
CA GLN A 48 -12.43 6.40 -47.44
C GLN A 48 -11.35 5.47 -46.87
N SER A 49 -10.67 4.76 -47.76
CA SER A 49 -9.49 3.94 -47.46
C SER A 49 -8.26 4.61 -48.08
N ILE A 50 -7.27 4.95 -47.27
CA ILE A 50 -6.08 5.71 -47.67
C ILE A 50 -4.84 4.85 -47.39
N GLU A 51 -4.07 4.57 -48.44
CA GLU A 51 -2.89 3.70 -48.33
C GLU A 51 -1.71 4.39 -47.64
N ARG A 52 -1.43 5.65 -47.98
CA ARG A 52 -0.36 6.46 -47.38
C ARG A 52 -0.99 7.60 -46.62
N LEU A 53 -0.97 7.50 -45.30
CA LEU A 53 -1.72 8.40 -44.43
C LEU A 53 -0.79 9.08 -43.44
N LYS A 54 -0.78 10.40 -43.44
CA LYS A 54 -0.16 11.22 -42.40
C LYS A 54 -1.27 11.95 -41.66
N VAL A 55 -1.44 11.65 -40.36
CA VAL A 55 -2.50 12.24 -39.52
C VAL A 55 -1.88 13.05 -38.41
N ASP A 56 -2.37 14.27 -38.23
CA ASP A 56 -2.15 15.06 -37.03
C ASP A 56 -3.35 14.92 -36.09
N LEU A 57 -3.10 14.38 -34.90
CA LEU A 57 -4.13 14.09 -33.90
C LEU A 57 -4.22 15.18 -32.81
N GLY A 58 -3.34 16.17 -32.80
CA GLY A 58 -3.36 17.27 -31.82
C GLY A 58 -4.66 18.10 -31.87
N GLY A 59 -5.30 18.16 -33.04
CA GLY A 59 -6.59 18.83 -33.26
C GLY A 59 -7.85 18.00 -32.97
N CYS A 60 -7.74 16.72 -32.57
CA CYS A 60 -8.93 15.88 -32.33
C CYS A 60 -9.62 16.26 -31.02
N PHE A 61 -10.92 16.58 -31.03
CA PHE A 61 -11.66 17.01 -29.83
C PHE A 61 -12.88 16.15 -29.52
N ALA A 62 -13.37 15.38 -30.50
CA ALA A 62 -14.57 14.55 -30.33
C ALA A 62 -14.22 13.10 -29.96
N ALA A 63 -15.08 12.48 -29.15
CA ALA A 63 -14.99 11.07 -28.80
C ALA A 63 -15.03 10.20 -30.05
N GLY A 64 -14.07 9.28 -30.20
CA GLY A 64 -13.97 8.40 -31.36
C GLY A 64 -13.39 9.04 -32.64
N GLN A 65 -13.09 10.34 -32.65
CA GLN A 65 -12.49 11.01 -33.82
C GLN A 65 -11.11 10.46 -34.16
N VAL A 66 -10.31 10.14 -33.13
CA VAL A 66 -8.99 9.51 -33.30
C VAL A 66 -9.13 8.12 -33.93
N TYR A 67 -10.12 7.34 -33.50
CA TYR A 67 -10.40 6.03 -34.08
C TYR A 67 -10.81 6.16 -35.55
N VAL A 68 -11.71 7.08 -35.88
CA VAL A 68 -12.13 7.32 -37.27
C VAL A 68 -10.91 7.68 -38.13
N ALA A 69 -10.06 8.59 -37.66
CA ALA A 69 -8.86 9.02 -38.39
C ALA A 69 -7.90 7.85 -38.68
N LEU A 70 -7.66 7.00 -37.69
CA LEU A 70 -6.76 5.85 -37.84
C LEU A 70 -7.38 4.72 -38.67
N SER A 71 -8.71 4.54 -38.61
CA SER A 71 -9.42 3.49 -39.35
C SER A 71 -9.36 3.63 -40.87
N HIS A 72 -8.94 4.80 -41.36
CA HIS A 72 -8.73 5.04 -42.79
C HIS A 72 -7.43 4.44 -43.32
N ALA A 73 -6.44 4.17 -42.46
CA ALA A 73 -5.17 3.60 -42.88
C ALA A 73 -5.36 2.11 -43.23
N THR A 74 -4.99 1.73 -44.46
CA THR A 74 -5.02 0.33 -44.87
C THR A 74 -3.73 -0.42 -44.54
N ASN A 75 -2.59 0.29 -44.51
CA ASN A 75 -1.29 -0.30 -44.24
C ASN A 75 -0.56 0.45 -43.12
N PRO A 76 -0.22 -0.22 -42.00
CA PRO A 76 0.46 0.42 -40.87
C PRO A 76 1.86 0.92 -41.23
N ASN A 77 2.53 0.34 -42.24
CA ASN A 77 3.89 0.75 -42.63
C ASN A 77 3.93 2.15 -43.26
N TYR A 78 2.81 2.62 -43.81
CA TYR A 78 2.70 3.93 -44.46
C TYR A 78 1.82 4.90 -43.67
N LEU A 79 1.61 4.62 -42.37
CA LEU A 79 0.89 5.47 -41.45
C LEU A 79 1.87 6.29 -40.61
N GLN A 80 1.79 7.62 -40.71
CA GLN A 80 2.52 8.53 -39.85
C GLN A 80 1.55 9.28 -38.94
N ILE A 81 1.78 9.19 -37.63
CA ILE A 81 0.99 9.88 -36.61
C ILE A 81 1.81 11.03 -36.04
N ILE A 82 1.21 12.21 -35.96
CA ILE A 82 1.76 13.41 -35.33
C ILE A 82 0.90 13.74 -34.11
N ASP A 83 1.58 14.06 -33.00
CA ASP A 83 1.00 14.53 -31.73
C ASP A 83 -0.16 13.66 -31.22
N PHE A 84 0.15 12.48 -30.68
CA PHE A 84 -0.84 11.50 -30.23
C PHE A 84 -1.35 11.80 -28.81
N PRO A 85 -2.62 12.22 -28.64
CA PRO A 85 -3.14 12.61 -27.33
C PRO A 85 -3.81 11.43 -26.62
N TYR A 86 -3.08 10.77 -25.71
CA TYR A 86 -3.61 9.66 -24.89
C TYR A 86 -4.91 10.00 -24.15
N SER A 87 -5.05 11.24 -23.69
CA SER A 87 -6.23 11.72 -22.95
C SER A 87 -7.50 11.81 -23.80
N ARG A 88 -7.39 11.81 -25.14
CA ARG A 88 -8.52 11.99 -26.07
C ARG A 88 -8.99 10.67 -26.70
N LEU A 89 -8.38 9.55 -26.33
CA LEU A 89 -8.83 8.21 -26.68
C LEU A 89 -9.97 7.76 -25.77
N PHE A 90 -11.16 8.30 -26.00
CA PHE A 90 -12.35 7.85 -25.29
C PHE A 90 -13.53 7.68 -26.23
N CYS A 91 -14.38 6.70 -25.90
CA CYS A 91 -15.68 6.52 -26.51
C CYS A 91 -16.76 7.03 -25.55
N ARG A 92 -17.71 7.83 -26.06
CA ARG A 92 -18.86 8.30 -25.29
C ARG A 92 -20.05 7.42 -25.61
N THR A 93 -20.03 6.17 -25.14
CA THR A 93 -21.22 5.30 -25.22
C THR A 93 -21.91 5.22 -23.85
N LYS A 94 -23.25 5.06 -23.84
CA LYS A 94 -24.03 4.80 -22.62
C LYS A 94 -23.50 3.57 -21.86
N GLN A 95 -22.99 2.58 -22.59
CA GLN A 95 -22.38 1.37 -22.02
C GLN A 95 -21.07 1.66 -21.30
N THR A 96 -20.18 2.50 -21.85
CA THR A 96 -18.97 2.94 -21.13
C THR A 96 -19.29 3.76 -19.89
N GLN A 97 -20.33 4.59 -19.92
CA GLN A 97 -20.78 5.32 -18.72
C GLN A 97 -21.33 4.37 -17.65
N ARG A 98 -22.14 3.38 -18.05
CA ARG A 98 -22.63 2.32 -17.15
C ARG A 98 -21.49 1.48 -16.57
N ARG A 99 -20.49 1.10 -17.38
CA ARG A 99 -19.30 0.39 -16.91
C ARG A 99 -18.51 1.22 -15.91
N LYS A 100 -18.29 2.51 -16.18
CA LYS A 100 -17.61 3.41 -15.23
C LYS A 100 -18.39 3.54 -13.92
N LEU A 101 -19.72 3.68 -13.98
CA LEU A 101 -20.58 3.78 -12.79
C LEU A 101 -20.64 2.48 -11.98
N ASN A 102 -20.65 1.32 -12.65
CA ASN A 102 -20.61 0.04 -11.97
C ASN A 102 -19.24 -0.18 -11.31
N MET A 103 -18.15 0.10 -12.03
CA MET A 103 -16.79 0.06 -11.46
C MET A 103 -16.67 0.92 -10.20
N THR A 104 -17.23 2.14 -10.20
CA THR A 104 -17.20 3.00 -9.01
C THR A 104 -18.00 2.43 -7.84
N LYS A 105 -19.13 1.77 -8.10
CA LYS A 105 -19.93 1.11 -7.05
C LYS A 105 -19.21 -0.09 -6.46
N ASP A 106 -18.53 -0.87 -7.29
CA ASP A 106 -17.74 -2.02 -6.83
C ASP A 106 -16.61 -1.55 -5.90
N TYR A 107 -15.99 -0.39 -6.18
CA TYR A 107 -14.99 0.20 -5.29
C TYR A 107 -15.60 0.75 -3.99
N GLU A 108 -16.80 1.37 -4.04
CA GLU A 108 -17.49 1.86 -2.83
C GLU A 108 -17.88 0.72 -1.88
N GLU A 109 -18.31 -0.42 -2.41
CA GLU A 109 -18.62 -1.62 -1.62
C GLU A 109 -17.37 -2.15 -0.90
N ILE A 110 -16.25 -2.28 -1.62
CA ILE A 110 -14.97 -2.69 -1.04
C ILE A 110 -14.49 -1.70 0.04
N ILE A 111 -14.67 -0.40 -0.16
CA ILE A 111 -14.29 0.62 0.84
C ILE A 111 -15.10 0.45 2.12
N ASN A 112 -16.43 0.27 2.01
CA ASN A 112 -17.29 0.06 3.18
C ASN A 112 -16.92 -1.21 3.97
N ASP A 113 -16.60 -2.30 3.27
CA ASP A 113 -16.15 -3.54 3.92
C ASP A 113 -14.81 -3.37 4.66
N LEU A 114 -13.88 -2.61 4.06
CA LEU A 114 -12.61 -2.31 4.72
C LEU A 114 -12.79 -1.40 5.95
N GLU A 115 -13.71 -0.44 5.88
CA GLU A 115 -14.04 0.44 7.01
C GLU A 115 -14.64 -0.35 8.18
N THR A 116 -15.57 -1.28 7.91
CA THR A 116 -16.17 -2.12 8.96
C THR A 116 -15.14 -3.04 9.63
N GLN A 117 -14.27 -3.70 8.86
CA GLN A 117 -13.17 -4.50 9.42
C GLN A 117 -12.21 -3.65 10.26
N THR A 118 -11.94 -2.42 9.82
CA THR A 118 -11.09 -1.50 10.56
C THR A 118 -11.71 -1.12 11.91
N ASP A 119 -13.03 -0.93 11.96
CA ASP A 119 -13.74 -0.62 13.20
C ASP A 119 -13.84 -1.81 14.16
N GLU A 120 -14.01 -3.02 13.65
CA GLU A 120 -13.90 -4.25 14.45
C GLU A 120 -12.51 -4.40 15.08
N LEU A 121 -11.45 -4.17 14.30
CA LEU A 121 -10.07 -4.21 14.79
C LEU A 121 -9.79 -3.10 15.82
N LYS A 122 -10.33 -1.89 15.61
CA LYS A 122 -10.25 -0.82 16.61
C LYS A 122 -10.93 -1.24 17.91
N ASN A 123 -12.14 -1.81 17.84
CA ASN A 123 -12.87 -2.29 19.01
C ASN A 123 -12.10 -3.38 19.77
N GLY A 124 -11.56 -4.37 19.05
CA GLY A 124 -10.67 -5.38 19.64
C GLY A 124 -9.44 -4.76 20.32
N THR A 125 -8.82 -3.78 19.67
CA THR A 125 -7.67 -3.04 20.21
C THR A 125 -8.03 -2.26 21.48
N THR A 126 -9.20 -1.63 21.55
CA THR A 126 -9.63 -0.92 22.77
C THR A 126 -9.85 -1.89 23.94
N THR A 127 -10.36 -3.09 23.68
CA THR A 127 -10.53 -4.13 24.70
C THR A 127 -9.19 -4.60 25.25
N ILE A 128 -8.22 -4.85 24.37
CA ILE A 128 -6.84 -5.22 24.77
C ILE A 128 -6.19 -4.09 25.57
N LYS A 129 -6.33 -2.84 25.11
CA LYS A 129 -5.79 -1.67 25.83
C LYS A 129 -6.36 -1.53 27.25
N ARG A 130 -7.62 -1.93 27.47
CA ARG A 130 -8.24 -1.92 28.81
C ARG A 130 -7.73 -3.03 29.72
N SER A 131 -7.43 -4.22 29.18
CA SER A 131 -6.93 -5.34 30.00
C SER A 131 -5.42 -5.26 30.30
N HIS A 132 -4.64 -4.69 29.38
CA HIS A 132 -3.19 -4.53 29.51
C HIS A 132 -2.70 -3.89 30.83
N PRO A 133 -3.28 -2.79 31.35
CA PRO A 133 -2.81 -2.18 32.61
C PRO A 133 -3.01 -3.09 33.83
N LYS A 134 -4.07 -3.91 33.85
CA LYS A 134 -4.30 -4.86 34.94
C LYS A 134 -3.23 -5.94 34.96
N ILE A 135 -2.92 -6.50 33.79
CA ILE A 135 -1.83 -7.48 33.61
C ILE A 135 -0.49 -6.85 34.00
N LYS A 136 -0.24 -5.60 33.61
CA LYS A 136 0.98 -4.87 33.99
C LYS A 136 1.10 -4.74 35.52
N SER A 137 0.02 -4.37 36.19
CA SER A 137 -0.02 -4.29 37.66
C SER A 137 0.27 -5.64 38.31
N ASP A 138 -0.30 -6.73 37.79
CA ASP A 138 -0.10 -8.06 38.35
C ASP A 138 1.33 -8.57 38.14
N ILE A 139 1.96 -8.28 36.99
CA ILE A 139 3.39 -8.55 36.76
C ILE A 139 4.27 -7.79 37.76
N GLU A 140 3.95 -6.53 38.06
CA GLU A 140 4.68 -5.71 39.03
C GLU A 140 4.64 -6.36 40.44
N LYS A 141 3.45 -6.82 40.86
CA LYS A 141 3.27 -7.53 42.14
C LYS A 141 4.08 -8.83 42.19
N ILE A 142 4.04 -9.62 41.11
CA ILE A 142 4.81 -10.87 41.03
C ILE A 142 6.32 -10.58 41.15
N ARG A 143 6.83 -9.52 40.50
CA ARG A 143 8.23 -9.12 40.63
C ARG A 143 8.61 -8.75 42.06
N GLN A 144 7.74 -7.99 42.75
CA GLN A 144 7.98 -7.63 44.16
C GLN A 144 8.03 -8.87 45.06
N LEU A 145 7.12 -9.82 44.85
CA LEU A 145 7.12 -11.09 45.60
C LEU A 145 8.38 -11.90 45.32
N LEU A 146 8.84 -11.97 44.07
CA LEU A 146 10.07 -12.67 43.70
C LEU A 146 11.29 -12.08 44.41
N ASN A 147 11.41 -10.75 44.40
CA ASN A 147 12.51 -10.07 45.10
C ASN A 147 12.48 -10.31 46.61
N ALA A 148 11.30 -10.32 47.21
CA ALA A 148 11.13 -10.62 48.63
C ALA A 148 11.51 -12.07 48.98
N ILE A 149 11.19 -13.03 48.11
CA ILE A 149 11.59 -14.44 48.28
C ILE A 149 13.11 -14.56 48.18
N ASN A 150 13.74 -13.94 47.18
CA ASN A 150 15.19 -13.99 47.01
C ASN A 150 15.92 -13.43 48.23
N ALA A 151 15.47 -12.29 48.78
CA ALA A 151 16.04 -11.72 50.00
C ALA A 151 15.89 -12.65 51.23
N LYS A 152 14.79 -13.41 51.33
CA LYS A 152 14.62 -14.43 52.38
C LYS A 152 15.57 -15.61 52.17
N CYS A 153 15.77 -16.05 50.94
CA CYS A 153 16.72 -17.11 50.62
C CYS A 153 18.17 -16.72 50.96
N GLU A 154 18.57 -15.47 50.71
CA GLU A 154 19.91 -14.98 51.11
C GLU A 154 20.09 -15.02 52.63
N LYS A 155 19.10 -14.56 53.41
CA LYS A 155 19.13 -14.65 54.88
C LYS A 155 19.19 -16.09 55.39
N LEU A 156 18.52 -17.01 54.71
CA LEU A 156 18.60 -18.44 55.04
C LEU A 156 19.98 -19.02 54.67
N GLN A 157 20.61 -18.55 53.60
CA GLN A 157 21.97 -18.95 53.25
C GLN A 157 22.99 -18.49 54.29
N THR A 158 22.85 -17.27 54.85
CA THR A 158 23.75 -16.80 55.90
C THR A 158 23.60 -17.60 57.19
N THR A 159 22.38 -17.86 57.65
CA THR A 159 22.15 -18.65 58.87
C THR A 159 22.61 -20.10 58.72
N VAL A 160 22.39 -20.71 57.55
CA VAL A 160 22.94 -22.06 57.27
C VAL A 160 24.48 -22.04 57.23
N GLY A 161 25.09 -20.94 56.78
CA GLY A 161 26.54 -20.75 56.82
C GLY A 161 27.09 -20.68 58.25
N GLU A 162 26.43 -19.89 59.11
CA GLU A 162 26.77 -19.78 60.53
C GLU A 162 26.67 -21.13 61.25
N LEU A 163 25.56 -21.85 61.08
CA LEU A 163 25.37 -23.18 61.68
C LEU A 163 26.43 -24.20 61.22
N LYS A 164 26.91 -24.10 59.98
CA LYS A 164 28.01 -24.94 59.49
C LYS A 164 29.34 -24.59 60.14
N ALA A 165 29.59 -23.32 60.45
CA ALA A 165 30.77 -22.89 61.17
C ALA A 165 30.72 -23.39 62.63
N ASP A 166 29.57 -23.23 63.31
CA ASP A 166 29.37 -23.74 64.67
C ASP A 166 29.59 -25.27 64.73
N MET A 167 29.08 -26.02 63.75
CA MET A 167 29.28 -27.46 63.66
C MET A 167 30.78 -27.85 63.51
N ALA A 168 31.54 -27.09 62.73
CA ALA A 168 32.96 -27.32 62.52
C ALA A 168 33.77 -27.05 63.80
N GLU A 169 33.40 -26.01 64.57
CA GLU A 169 34.01 -25.70 65.88
C GLU A 169 33.70 -26.81 66.90
N ILE A 170 32.46 -27.30 66.94
CA ILE A 170 32.10 -28.44 67.81
C ILE A 170 32.89 -29.69 67.41
N GLN A 171 33.08 -29.96 66.12
CA GLN A 171 33.88 -31.09 65.65
C GLN A 171 35.34 -30.99 66.09
N THR A 172 35.97 -29.82 65.98
CA THR A 172 37.35 -29.60 66.44
C THR A 172 37.47 -29.78 67.96
N ASN A 173 36.55 -29.18 68.72
CA ASN A 173 36.50 -29.36 70.18
C ASN A 173 36.34 -30.84 70.58
N TYR A 174 35.54 -31.61 69.83
CA TYR A 174 35.36 -33.05 70.08
C TYR A 174 36.64 -33.85 69.81
N GLU A 175 37.35 -33.57 68.72
CA GLU A 175 38.64 -34.20 68.39
C GLU A 175 39.72 -33.88 69.43
N ASP A 176 39.79 -32.63 69.90
CA ASP A 176 40.70 -32.21 70.96
C ASP A 176 40.41 -32.94 72.28
N LEU A 177 39.13 -33.04 72.67
CA LEU A 177 38.69 -33.80 73.84
C LEU A 177 39.04 -35.28 73.73
N GLN A 178 38.83 -35.90 72.56
CA GLN A 178 39.26 -37.29 72.33
C GLN A 178 40.77 -37.45 72.53
N THR A 179 41.56 -36.49 72.04
CA THR A 179 43.03 -36.51 72.17
C THR A 179 43.47 -36.38 73.63
N GLN A 180 42.86 -35.46 74.39
CA GLN A 180 43.13 -35.28 75.83
C GLN A 180 42.79 -36.54 76.65
N ILE A 181 41.65 -37.19 76.35
CA ILE A 181 41.25 -38.42 77.05
C ILE A 181 42.28 -39.54 76.82
N VAL A 182 42.76 -39.70 75.59
CA VAL A 182 43.81 -40.68 75.27
C VAL A 182 45.09 -40.39 76.04
N GLU A 183 45.47 -39.11 76.17
CA GLU A 183 46.68 -38.69 76.87
C GLU A 183 46.60 -38.91 78.39
N VAL A 184 45.47 -38.54 79.01
CA VAL A 184 45.21 -38.84 80.44
C VAL A 184 45.19 -40.36 80.67
N GLY A 185 44.60 -41.13 79.76
CA GLY A 185 44.63 -42.59 79.81
C GLY A 185 46.04 -43.17 79.81
N LYS A 186 46.95 -42.60 78.99
CA LYS A 186 48.39 -42.98 79.00
C LYS A 186 49.07 -42.62 80.33
N LEU A 187 48.78 -41.46 80.91
CA LEU A 187 49.35 -41.03 82.21
C LEU A 187 48.87 -41.90 83.38
N ALA A 188 47.60 -42.31 83.38
CA ALA A 188 47.06 -43.20 84.41
C ALA A 188 47.74 -44.58 84.39
N LEU A 189 48.02 -45.12 83.20
CA LEU A 189 48.79 -46.37 83.02
C LEU A 189 50.26 -46.21 83.47
N ALA A 190 50.86 -45.03 83.28
CA ALA A 190 52.20 -44.72 83.75
C ALA A 190 52.29 -44.61 85.29
N GLN A 191 51.24 -44.10 85.96
CA GLN A 191 51.21 -44.06 87.43
C GLN A 191 51.08 -45.45 88.08
N GLN A 192 50.30 -46.35 87.47
CA GLN A 192 50.20 -47.75 87.94
C GLN A 192 51.52 -48.53 87.82
N SER A 193 52.46 -48.09 86.98
CA SER A 193 53.78 -48.72 86.83
C SER A 193 54.85 -48.16 87.78
N ILE A 194 54.58 -47.04 88.48
CA ILE A 194 55.53 -46.37 89.41
C ILE A 194 55.26 -46.73 90.88
N PHE A 195 54.05 -47.18 91.24
CA PHE A 195 53.71 -47.74 92.56
C PHE A 195 53.29 -49.21 92.44
N PRO A 196 54.24 -50.16 92.32
CA PRO A 196 53.91 -51.58 92.44
C PRO A 196 53.61 -51.88 93.92
N SER A 197 52.39 -52.32 94.19
CA SER A 197 51.99 -52.92 95.47
C SER A 197 52.57 -54.33 95.60
#